data_AF-S4NPW0-F1
#
_entry.id   AF-S4NPW0-F1
#
_cell.length_a   1.000
_cell.length_b   1.000
_cell.length_c   1.000
_cell.angle_alpha   90.00
_cell.angle_beta   90.00
_cell.angle_gamma   90.00
#
_symmetry.space_group_name_H-M   'P 1'
#
loop_
_entity.id
_entity.type
_entity.pdbx_description
1 polymer ?
#
loop_
_entity_poly.entity_id
_entity_poly.type
_entity_poly.pdbx_seq_one_letter_code
_entity_poly.pdbx_strand_id
1 'polypeptide(L)'
;TSYVILVIVLVPLVIIHSLQNGFTKSDQGTLIAGGFVLLAVPISIWQITQHIVHYTKPSLQKHIIRILWMVPIYALNAWIGLEFPEQSIYMDSLRECYEAYVIYNFMKYLLNYLNEDQDLEAVLETKPQVNHLF
;
A
#
# COMPACT_ATOMS: atom_id res chain seq x y z
N THR A 1 -4.46 -19.65 -8.00
CA THR A 1 -3.63 -20.28 -9.05
C THR A 1 -3.05 -19.28 -10.04
N SER A 2 -3.78 -18.25 -10.47
CA SER A 2 -3.30 -17.23 -11.42
C SER A 2 -2.11 -16.37 -10.92
N TYR A 3 -2.11 -15.95 -9.65
CA TYR A 3 -1.04 -15.09 -9.10
C TYR A 3 0.35 -15.76 -9.07
N VAL A 4 0.38 -17.08 -8.86
CA VAL A 4 1.62 -17.87 -8.83
C VAL A 4 2.27 -17.91 -10.21
N ILE A 5 1.47 -17.94 -11.28
CA ILE A 5 1.94 -17.96 -12.67
C ILE A 5 2.58 -16.61 -13.04
N LEU A 6 2.01 -15.50 -12.55
CA LEU A 6 2.54 -14.15 -12.80
C LEU A 6 3.92 -13.95 -12.16
N VAL A 7 4.12 -14.49 -10.95
CA VAL A 7 5.43 -14.51 -10.27
C VAL A 7 6.44 -15.38 -11.03
N ILE A 8 6.01 -16.57 -11.51
CA ILE A 8 6.88 -17.50 -12.26
C ILE A 8 7.31 -16.93 -13.63
N VAL A 9 6.59 -15.97 -14.22
CA VAL A 9 6.94 -15.35 -15.51
C VAL A 9 7.75 -14.06 -15.35
N LEU A 10 7.47 -13.25 -14.32
CA LEU A 10 8.22 -12.02 -14.07
C LEU A 10 9.64 -12.29 -13.55
N VAL A 11 9.82 -13.30 -12.69
CA VAL A 11 11.14 -13.67 -12.13
C VAL A 11 12.16 -14.01 -13.24
N PRO A 12 11.87 -14.87 -14.22
CA PRO A 12 12.80 -15.17 -15.32
C PRO A 12 13.08 -13.99 -16.23
N LEU A 13 12.11 -13.12 -16.50
CA LEU A 13 12.32 -11.94 -17.35
C LEU A 13 13.29 -10.95 -16.72
N VAL A 14 13.17 -10.71 -15.42
CA VAL A 14 14.08 -9.85 -14.66
C VAL A 14 15.50 -10.44 -14.62
N ILE A 15 15.62 -11.76 -14.48
CA ILE A 15 16.90 -12.47 -14.51
C ILE A 15 17.55 -12.40 -15.91
N ILE A 16 16.79 -12.62 -16.98
CA ILE A 16 17.31 -12.57 -18.36
C ILE A 16 17.80 -11.15 -18.70
N HIS A 17 17.07 -10.12 -18.29
CA HIS A 17 17.48 -8.73 -18.52
C HIS A 17 18.79 -8.39 -17.79
N SER A 18 18.95 -8.84 -16.54
CA SER A 18 20.18 -8.58 -15.77
C SER A 18 21.39 -9.39 -16.25
N LEU A 19 21.17 -10.58 -16.82
CA LEU A 19 22.25 -11.36 -17.44
C LEU A 19 22.76 -10.74 -18.75
N GLN A 20 21.94 -9.95 -19.47
CA GLN A 20 22.34 -9.30 -20.72
C GLN A 20 23.17 -8.02 -20.51
N ASN A 21 23.01 -7.31 -19.38
CA ASN A 21 23.66 -6.01 -19.16
C ASN A 21 25.05 -6.08 -18.52
N GLY A 22 25.48 -7.26 -18.04
CA GLY A 22 26.75 -7.43 -17.33
C GLY A 22 26.69 -6.87 -15.90
N PHE A 23 27.11 -7.66 -14.91
CA PHE A 23 26.93 -7.34 -13.49
C PHE A 23 27.66 -6.08 -13.03
N THR A 24 26.97 -4.95 -13.04
CA THR A 24 27.34 -3.74 -12.28
C THR A 24 26.76 -3.83 -10.87
N LYS A 25 27.39 -3.19 -9.87
CA LYS A 25 26.89 -3.20 -8.47
C LYS A 25 25.47 -2.63 -8.33
N SER A 26 25.09 -1.69 -9.20
CA SER A 26 23.74 -1.12 -9.27
C SER A 26 22.69 -2.16 -9.66
N ASP A 27 22.98 -2.98 -10.70
CA ASP A 27 22.08 -4.05 -11.16
C ASP A 27 21.78 -5.10 -10.09
N GLN A 28 22.76 -5.39 -9.22
CA GLN A 28 22.56 -6.33 -8.11
C GLN A 28 21.52 -5.81 -7.10
N GLY A 29 21.54 -4.51 -6.80
CA GLY A 29 20.57 -3.88 -5.92
C GLY A 29 19.15 -3.93 -6.51
N THR A 30 19.03 -3.64 -7.80
CA THR A 30 17.74 -3.65 -8.48
C THR A 30 17.15 -5.06 -8.62
N LEU A 31 17.98 -6.08 -8.82
CA LEU A 31 17.56 -7.49 -8.81
C LEU A 31 17.01 -7.92 -7.44
N ILE A 32 17.73 -7.59 -6.37
CA ILE A 32 17.32 -7.96 -5.01
C ILE A 32 16.01 -7.25 -4.66
N ALA A 33 15.93 -5.94 -4.93
CA ALA A 33 14.71 -5.15 -4.73
C ALA A 33 13.53 -5.73 -5.54
N GLY A 34 13.74 -6.06 -6.81
CA GLY A 34 12.74 -6.71 -7.65
C GLY A 34 12.24 -8.04 -7.07
N GLY A 35 13.13 -8.85 -6.50
CA GLY A 35 12.77 -10.07 -5.78
C GLY A 35 11.83 -9.81 -4.59
N PHE A 36 12.13 -8.79 -3.77
CA PHE A 36 11.26 -8.41 -2.65
C PHE A 36 9.91 -7.86 -3.12
N VAL A 37 9.87 -7.06 -4.19
CA VAL A 37 8.60 -6.57 -4.77
C VAL A 37 7.74 -7.71 -5.27
N LEU A 38 8.35 -8.70 -5.94
CA LEU A 38 7.66 -9.89 -6.44
C LEU A 38 7.07 -10.78 -5.34
N LEU A 39 7.55 -10.67 -4.10
CA LEU A 39 6.93 -11.31 -2.95
C LEU A 39 5.87 -10.41 -2.30
N ALA A 40 6.20 -9.14 -2.06
CA ALA A 40 5.35 -8.19 -1.34
C ALA A 40 4.02 -7.91 -2.07
N VAL A 41 4.07 -7.73 -3.40
CA VAL A 41 2.88 -7.38 -4.20
C VAL A 41 1.86 -8.52 -4.20
N PRO A 42 2.19 -9.79 -4.51
CA PRO A 42 1.23 -10.88 -4.44
C PRO A 42 0.68 -11.14 -3.04
N ILE A 43 1.51 -11.03 -1.99
CA ILE A 43 1.06 -11.19 -0.61
C ILE A 43 0.02 -10.11 -0.27
N SER A 44 0.29 -8.85 -0.62
CA SER A 44 -0.65 -7.75 -0.41
C SER A 44 -1.94 -7.94 -1.22
N ILE A 45 -1.85 -8.32 -2.49
CA ILE A 45 -3.04 -8.59 -3.32
C ILE A 45 -3.86 -9.75 -2.74
N TRP A 46 -3.21 -10.79 -2.23
CA TRP A 46 -3.91 -11.87 -1.53
C TRP A 46 -4.66 -11.33 -0.32
N GLN A 47 -4.01 -10.53 0.53
CA GLN A 47 -4.65 -9.92 1.70
C GLN A 47 -5.85 -9.04 1.31
N ILE A 48 -5.70 -8.19 0.28
CA ILE A 48 -6.79 -7.37 -0.26
C ILE A 48 -7.94 -8.25 -0.74
N THR A 49 -7.63 -9.34 -1.44
CA THR A 49 -8.64 -10.30 -1.92
C THR A 49 -9.38 -10.94 -0.75
N GLN A 50 -8.70 -11.29 0.34
CA GLN A 50 -9.34 -11.84 1.54
C GLN A 50 -10.34 -10.86 2.15
N HIS A 51 -10.03 -9.56 2.19
CA HIS A 51 -10.95 -8.52 2.65
C HIS A 51 -12.18 -8.37 1.73
N ILE A 52 -12.00 -8.52 0.42
CA ILE A 52 -13.09 -8.45 -0.57
C ILE A 52 -13.98 -9.70 -0.53
N VAL A 53 -13.40 -10.89 -0.34
CA VAL A 53 -14.16 -12.15 -0.25
C VAL A 53 -14.95 -12.22 1.06
N HIS A 54 -14.34 -11.84 2.19
CA HIS A 54 -14.97 -11.85 3.51
C HIS A 54 -15.51 -10.46 3.87
N TYR A 55 -16.35 -9.88 3.00
CA TYR A 55 -16.82 -8.50 3.13
C TYR A 55 -17.97 -8.32 4.15
N THR A 56 -17.70 -8.62 5.42
CA THR A 56 -18.70 -8.63 6.52
C THR A 56 -19.10 -7.24 7.00
N LYS A 57 -18.18 -6.26 7.02
CA LYS A 57 -18.40 -4.90 7.52
C LYS A 57 -17.99 -3.87 6.45
N PRO A 58 -18.86 -3.57 5.47
CA PRO A 58 -18.52 -2.74 4.31
C PRO A 58 -18.13 -1.30 4.68
N SER A 59 -18.75 -0.74 5.74
CA SER A 59 -18.48 0.59 6.32
C SER A 59 -16.99 0.77 6.67
N LEU A 60 -16.39 -0.25 7.26
CA LEU A 60 -15.02 -0.28 7.74
C LEU A 60 -14.06 -0.84 6.69
N GLN A 61 -14.39 -1.97 6.08
CA GLN A 61 -13.50 -2.70 5.18
C GLN A 61 -13.15 -1.92 3.92
N LYS A 62 -14.04 -1.07 3.40
CA LYS A 62 -13.70 -0.20 2.26
C LYS A 62 -12.49 0.70 2.55
N HIS A 63 -12.35 1.19 3.79
CA HIS A 63 -11.23 2.02 4.20
C HIS A 63 -9.97 1.17 4.41
N ILE A 64 -10.10 -0.02 5.02
CA ILE A 64 -8.98 -0.97 5.18
C ILE A 64 -8.39 -1.36 3.81
N ILE A 65 -9.22 -1.71 2.84
CA ILE A 65 -8.78 -2.07 1.49
C ILE A 65 -7.99 -0.92 0.86
N ARG A 66 -8.49 0.32 0.99
CA ARG A 66 -7.79 1.52 0.50
C ARG A 66 -6.46 1.75 1.20
N ILE A 67 -6.31 1.38 2.47
CA ILE A 67 -5.02 1.51 3.19
C ILE A 67 -4.04 0.41 2.75
N LEU A 68 -4.51 -0.82 2.54
CA LEU A 68 -3.65 -1.96 2.17
C LEU A 68 -2.95 -1.80 0.82
N TRP A 69 -3.54 -1.03 -0.09
CA TRP A 69 -2.93 -0.65 -1.37
C TRP A 69 -1.62 0.17 -1.22
N MET A 70 -1.30 0.67 -0.02
CA MET A 70 -0.02 1.31 0.27
C MET A 70 1.17 0.37 0.03
N VAL A 71 1.06 -0.91 0.41
CA VAL A 71 2.17 -1.88 0.26
C VAL A 71 2.63 -2.03 -1.19
N PRO A 72 1.76 -2.34 -2.18
CA PRO A 72 2.18 -2.49 -3.57
C PRO A 72 2.65 -1.17 -4.18
N ILE A 73 2.06 -0.03 -3.82
CA ILE A 73 2.48 1.29 -4.34
C ILE A 73 3.90 1.61 -3.87
N TYR A 74 4.21 1.41 -2.59
CA TYR A 74 5.54 1.70 -2.05
C TYR A 74 6.59 0.71 -2.57
N ALA A 75 6.23 -0.58 -2.68
CA ALA A 75 7.10 -1.60 -3.24
C ALA A 75 7.50 -1.27 -4.69
N LEU A 76 6.53 -0.91 -5.53
CA LEU A 76 6.78 -0.54 -6.93
C LEU A 76 7.57 0.78 -7.04
N ASN A 77 7.23 1.79 -6.23
CA ASN A 77 7.97 3.05 -6.20
C ASN A 77 9.45 2.86 -5.87
N ALA A 78 9.75 2.04 -4.86
CA ALA A 78 11.12 1.76 -4.44
C ALA A 78 11.93 1.05 -5.54
N TRP A 79 11.31 0.11 -6.27
CA TRP A 79 11.99 -0.60 -7.36
C TRP A 79 12.17 0.27 -8.61
N ILE A 80 11.16 1.05 -8.98
CA ILE A 80 11.26 2.01 -10.10
C ILE A 80 12.29 3.10 -9.79
N GLY A 81 12.39 3.57 -8.54
CA GLY A 81 13.40 4.55 -8.14
C GLY A 81 14.85 4.02 -8.26
N LEU A 82 15.05 2.70 -8.15
CA LEU A 82 16.34 2.05 -8.34
C LEU A 82 16.69 1.83 -9.82
N GLU A 83 15.70 1.46 -10.64
CA GLU A 83 15.90 1.21 -12.08
C GLU A 83 15.93 2.51 -12.90
N PHE A 84 15.07 3.47 -12.57
CA PHE A 84 14.86 4.70 -13.34
C PHE A 84 14.85 5.95 -12.44
N PRO A 85 16.03 6.47 -12.04
CA PRO A 85 16.14 7.63 -11.14
C PRO A 85 15.46 8.89 -11.67
N GLU A 86 15.50 9.13 -12.98
CA GLU A 86 14.83 10.29 -13.61
C GLU A 86 13.32 10.28 -13.38
N GLN A 87 12.71 9.09 -13.30
CA GLN A 87 11.25 8.97 -13.16
C GLN A 87 10.81 8.89 -11.69
N SER A 88 11.77 8.77 -10.76
CA SER A 88 11.51 8.68 -9.32
C SER A 88 10.72 9.87 -8.80
N ILE A 89 11.03 11.09 -9.27
CA ILE A 89 10.38 12.34 -8.82
C ILE A 89 8.87 12.31 -9.08
N TYR A 90 8.44 11.80 -10.23
CA TYR A 90 7.02 11.70 -10.58
C TYR A 90 6.31 10.63 -9.75
N MET A 91 6.95 9.47 -9.56
CA MET A 91 6.36 8.38 -8.77
C MET A 91 6.31 8.73 -7.28
N ASP A 92 7.32 9.42 -6.75
CA ASP A 92 7.33 9.93 -5.39
C ASP A 92 6.22 10.95 -5.18
N SER A 93 6.01 11.88 -6.12
CA SER A 93 4.90 12.83 -6.04
C SER A 93 3.54 12.13 -5.96
N LEU A 94 3.32 11.08 -6.78
CA LEU A 94 2.10 10.27 -6.72
C LEU A 94 1.95 9.53 -5.38
N ARG A 95 3.06 9.00 -4.84
CA ARG A 95 3.11 8.33 -3.53
C ARG A 95 2.70 9.29 -2.42
N GLU A 96 3.22 10.51 -2.40
CA GLU A 96 2.88 11.54 -1.41
C GLU A 96 1.40 11.94 -1.50
N CYS A 97 0.84 12.11 -2.71
CA CYS A 97 -0.59 12.35 -2.89
C CYS A 97 -1.45 11.19 -2.37
N TYR A 98 -1.01 9.96 -2.63
CA TYR A 98 -1.70 8.77 -2.15
C TYR A 98 -1.62 8.63 -0.63
N GLU A 99 -0.50 9.01 -0.01
CA GLU A 99 -0.33 9.02 1.44
C GLU A 99 -1.36 9.95 2.11
N ALA A 100 -1.56 11.15 1.58
CA ALA A 100 -2.60 12.07 2.07
C ALA A 100 -4.01 11.45 1.97
N TYR A 101 -4.29 10.74 0.87
CA TYR A 101 -5.55 10.01 0.71
C TYR A 101 -5.71 8.87 1.74
N VAL A 102 -4.65 8.12 2.02
CA VAL A 102 -4.64 7.04 3.02
C VAL A 102 -4.92 7.58 4.41
N ILE A 103 -4.30 8.69 4.81
CA ILE A 103 -4.55 9.33 6.11
C ILE A 103 -6.02 9.74 6.26
N TYR A 104 -6.61 10.33 5.22
CA TYR A 104 -8.04 10.64 5.21
C TYR A 104 -8.91 9.39 5.42
N ASN A 105 -8.60 8.29 4.73
CA ASN A 105 -9.34 7.04 4.87
C ASN A 105 -9.15 6.41 6.25
N PHE A 106 -7.96 6.53 6.83
CA PHE A 106 -7.67 6.07 8.18
C PHE A 106 -8.49 6.86 9.22
N MET A 107 -8.58 8.18 9.10
CA MET A 107 -9.44 8.99 9.96
C MET A 107 -10.91 8.57 9.83
N LYS A 108 -11.41 8.40 8.60
CA LYS A 108 -12.80 7.94 8.37
C LYS A 108 -13.06 6.54 8.90
N TYR A 109 -12.07 5.65 8.82
CA TYR A 109 -12.13 4.32 9.42
C TYR A 109 -12.33 4.41 10.93
N LEU A 110 -11.50 5.21 11.64
CA LEU A 110 -11.61 5.39 13.08
C LEU A 110 -12.96 5.97 13.50
N LEU A 111 -13.45 7.00 12.78
CA LEU A 111 -14.76 7.60 13.06
C LEU A 111 -15.91 6.60 12.92
N ASN A 112 -15.91 5.80 11.84
CA ASN A 112 -16.92 4.78 11.64
C ASN A 112 -16.83 3.67 12.69
N TYR A 113 -15.61 3.31 13.10
CA TYR A 113 -15.37 2.31 14.13
C TYR A 113 -15.93 2.77 15.49
N LEU A 114 -15.66 4.02 15.87
CA LEU A 114 -16.18 4.63 17.10
C LEU A 114 -17.71 4.79 17.08
N ASN A 115 -18.28 5.16 15.94
CA ASN A 115 -19.73 5.25 15.77
C ASN A 115 -20.42 3.88 15.92
N GLU A 116 -19.83 2.80 15.39
CA GLU A 116 -20.40 1.44 15.55
C GLU A 116 -20.37 0.95 17.01
N ASP A 117 -19.33 1.29 17.78
CA ASP A 117 -19.11 0.72 19.12
C ASP A 117 -19.62 1.59 20.29
N GLN A 118 -19.58 2.93 20.17
CA GLN A 118 -19.79 3.83 21.32
C GLN A 118 -20.79 4.96 21.10
N ASP A 119 -21.50 4.98 19.97
CA ASP A 119 -22.45 6.05 19.62
C ASP A 119 -21.79 7.44 19.78
N LEU A 120 -20.74 7.66 18.99
CA LEU A 120 -19.81 8.78 19.11
C LEU A 120 -20.55 10.13 19.22
N GLU A 121 -21.67 10.30 18.52
CA GLU A 121 -22.49 11.51 18.60
C GLU A 121 -22.99 11.76 20.02
N ALA A 122 -23.55 10.76 20.70
CA ALA A 122 -24.00 10.88 22.09
C ALA A 122 -22.83 11.14 23.06
N VAL A 123 -21.67 10.52 22.83
CA VAL A 123 -20.47 10.75 23.63
C VAL A 123 -19.92 12.17 23.43
N LEU A 124 -19.96 12.69 22.20
CA LEU A 124 -19.52 14.04 21.90
C LEU A 124 -20.49 15.10 22.46
N GLU A 125 -21.79 14.85 22.41
CA GLU A 125 -22.82 15.73 22.99
C GLU A 125 -22.72 15.83 24.52
N THR A 126 -22.34 14.75 25.19
CA THR A 126 -22.18 14.73 26.65
C THR A 126 -20.82 15.23 27.13
N LYS A 127 -19.84 15.39 26.22
CA LYS A 127 -18.49 15.81 26.60
C LYS A 127 -18.45 17.30 26.92
N PRO A 128 -18.01 17.71 28.13
CA PRO A 128 -17.90 19.11 28.47
C PRO A 128 -16.88 19.81 27.55
N GLN A 129 -17.18 21.05 27.16
CA GLN A 129 -16.30 21.86 26.34
C GLN A 129 -14.96 22.06 27.07
N VAL A 130 -13.88 21.65 26.43
CA VAL A 130 -12.53 21.87 26.96
C VAL A 130 -12.20 23.34 26.76
N ASN A 131 -11.87 24.04 27.84
CA ASN A 131 -11.38 25.42 27.75
C ASN A 131 -10.04 25.41 27.02
N HIS A 132 -10.04 25.91 25.79
CA HIS A 132 -8.81 26.20 25.08
C HIS A 132 -8.15 27.41 25.76
N LEU A 133 -6.82 27.41 25.84
CA LEU A 133 -6.04 28.51 26.42
C LEU A 133 -6.11 29.76 25.52
N PHE A 134 -7.26 30.45 25.49
CA PHE A 134 -7.45 31.86 25.18
C PHE A 134 -8.72 32.36 25.86
#